data_AF-A0A8I1I948-F1
#
_entry.id   AF-A0A8I1I948-F1
#
_cell.length_a   1.000
_cell.length_b   1.000
_cell.length_c   1.000
_cell.angle_alpha   90.00
_cell.angle_beta   90.00
_cell.angle_gamma   90.00
#
_symmetry.space_group_name_H-M   'P 1'
#
loop_
_entity.id
_entity.type
_entity.pdbx_description
1 polymer ?
#
loop_
_entity_poly.entity_id
_entity_poly.type
_entity_poly.pdbx_seq_one_letter_code
_entity_poly.pdbx_strand_id
1 'polypeptide(L)'
;MRKRITRYPGITQDLVFGHVMSKKKNCLELLRRAYPELNLQKINVITQYDGNIGLESKNFRLDVWAQDDKGRIYDIEMQTTNMQNACSITLRG
;
A
#
# COMPACT_ATOMS: atom_id res chain seq x y z
N MET A 1 4.22 28.82 -15.51
CA MET A 1 5.50 28.07 -15.38
C MET A 1 5.22 26.57 -15.28
N ARG A 2 5.65 25.76 -16.26
CA ARG A 2 5.62 24.29 -16.13
C ARG A 2 6.86 23.87 -15.33
N LYS A 3 6.69 23.30 -14.13
CA LYS A 3 7.81 22.69 -13.39
C LYS A 3 8.33 21.52 -14.24
N ARG A 4 9.58 21.60 -14.71
CA ARG A 4 10.28 20.47 -15.33
C ARG A 4 10.44 19.38 -14.25
N ILE A 5 9.86 18.21 -14.48
CA ILE A 5 10.14 17.02 -13.66
C ILE A 5 11.58 16.62 -13.99
N THR A 6 12.52 16.88 -13.09
CA THR A 6 13.95 16.53 -13.26
C THR A 6 14.29 15.15 -12.70
N ARG A 7 13.35 14.50 -12.01
CA ARG A 7 13.47 13.15 -11.44
C ARG A 7 12.12 12.45 -11.43
N TYR A 8 12.10 11.16 -11.78
CA TYR A 8 10.90 10.34 -11.64
C TYR A 8 10.54 10.17 -10.15
N PRO A 9 9.25 10.22 -9.78
CA PRO A 9 8.82 10.02 -8.41
C PRO A 9 9.09 8.56 -7.97
N GLY A 10 9.59 8.38 -6.76
CA GLY A 10 9.85 7.06 -6.19
C GLY A 10 8.56 6.30 -5.85
N ILE A 11 8.64 4.97 -5.74
CA ILE A 11 7.48 4.09 -5.47
C ILE A 11 6.81 4.36 -4.12
N THR A 12 7.52 4.98 -3.19
CA THR A 12 7.10 5.32 -1.82
C THR A 12 6.45 6.69 -1.72
N GLN A 13 6.35 7.42 -2.85
CA GLN A 13 5.54 8.63 -2.94
C GLN A 13 4.08 8.23 -2.99
N ASP A 14 3.24 8.80 -2.13
CA ASP A 14 1.85 8.41 -1.88
C ASP A 14 1.01 8.13 -3.14
N LEU A 15 1.04 9.03 -4.12
CA LEU A 15 0.27 8.85 -5.36
C LEU A 15 0.79 7.67 -6.19
N VAL A 16 2.10 7.48 -6.25
CA VAL A 16 2.72 6.35 -6.98
C VAL A 16 2.48 5.06 -6.22
N PHE A 17 2.73 5.05 -4.91
CA PHE A 17 2.46 3.92 -4.03
C PHE A 17 1.02 3.48 -4.15
N GLY A 18 0.09 4.43 -4.03
CA GLY A 18 -1.33 4.17 -4.13
C GLY A 18 -1.79 3.68 -5.47
N HIS A 19 -1.30 4.28 -6.54
CA HIS A 19 -1.61 3.81 -7.88
C HIS A 19 -1.06 2.39 -8.15
N VAL A 20 0.14 2.07 -7.65
CA VAL A 20 0.76 0.77 -7.90
C VAL A 20 0.16 -0.31 -7.00
N MET A 21 -0.06 -0.02 -5.72
CA MET A 21 -0.52 -0.98 -4.72
C MET A 21 -2.04 -1.13 -4.64
N SER A 22 -2.84 -0.22 -5.21
CA SER A 22 -4.27 -0.47 -5.46
C SER A 22 -4.51 -1.62 -6.45
N LYS A 23 -3.51 -1.97 -7.26
CA LYS A 23 -3.57 -3.15 -8.14
C LYS A 23 -3.42 -4.42 -7.30
N LYS A 24 -4.50 -5.20 -7.18
CA LYS A 24 -4.57 -6.44 -6.39
C LYS A 24 -3.36 -7.36 -6.56
N LYS A 25 -2.91 -7.60 -7.80
CA LYS A 25 -1.75 -8.46 -8.06
C LYS A 25 -0.47 -7.93 -7.40
N ASN A 26 -0.21 -6.63 -7.49
CA ASN A 26 0.99 -6.03 -6.93
C ASN A 26 0.97 -6.08 -5.40
N CYS A 27 -0.16 -5.72 -4.80
CA CYS A 27 -0.33 -5.78 -3.35
C CYS A 27 -0.21 -7.22 -2.82
N LEU A 28 -0.83 -8.20 -3.49
CA LEU A 28 -0.72 -9.62 -3.10
C LEU A 28 0.74 -10.09 -3.12
N GLU A 29 1.48 -9.77 -4.18
CA GLU A 29 2.87 -10.16 -4.33
C GLU A 29 3.81 -9.45 -3.34
N LEU A 30 3.51 -8.22 -2.96
CA LEU A 30 4.21 -7.51 -1.87
C LEU A 30 3.94 -8.21 -0.54
N LEU A 31 2.68 -8.47 -0.20
CA LEU A 31 2.29 -9.08 1.07
C LEU A 31 2.85 -10.50 1.20
N ARG A 32 2.88 -11.30 0.13
CA ARG A 32 3.54 -12.62 0.12
C ARG A 32 5.04 -12.56 0.38
N ARG A 33 5.71 -11.47 -0.02
CA ARG A 33 7.15 -11.27 0.26
C ARG A 33 7.39 -10.77 1.67
N ALA A 34 6.49 -9.94 2.20
CA ALA A 34 6.57 -9.41 3.55
C ALA A 34 6.19 -10.46 4.61
N TYR A 35 5.21 -11.31 4.32
CA TYR A 35 4.66 -12.34 5.20
C TYR A 35 4.54 -13.69 4.47
N PRO A 36 5.68 -14.30 4.07
CA PRO A 36 5.67 -15.55 3.32
C PRO A 36 4.97 -16.70 4.05
N GLU A 37 4.98 -16.70 5.38
CA GLU A 37 4.35 -17.71 6.24
C GLU A 37 2.83 -17.74 6.17
N LEU A 38 2.19 -16.66 5.70
CA LEU A 38 0.73 -16.56 5.63
C LEU A 38 0.16 -17.23 4.39
N ASN A 39 0.95 -17.58 3.37
CA ASN A 39 0.48 -18.24 2.15
C ASN A 39 -0.80 -17.61 1.55
N LEU A 40 -0.87 -16.28 1.52
CA LEU A 40 -2.05 -15.53 1.07
C LEU A 40 -2.45 -15.93 -0.36
N GLN A 41 -3.74 -16.19 -0.58
CA GLN A 41 -4.29 -16.64 -1.86
C GLN A 41 -5.13 -15.56 -2.53
N LYS A 42 -5.90 -14.81 -1.74
CA LYS A 42 -6.86 -13.82 -2.24
C LYS A 42 -6.76 -12.55 -1.44
N ILE A 43 -6.90 -11.42 -2.12
CA ILE A 43 -7.04 -10.12 -1.47
C ILE A 43 -8.13 -9.26 -2.11
N ASN A 44 -8.66 -8.35 -1.32
CA ASN A 44 -9.41 -7.20 -1.78
C ASN A 44 -8.76 -5.94 -1.21
N VAL A 45 -8.44 -4.98 -2.08
CA VAL A 45 -7.78 -3.73 -1.70
C VAL A 45 -8.79 -2.61 -1.80
N ILE A 46 -8.93 -1.84 -0.74
CA ILE A 46 -9.72 -0.62 -0.68
C ILE A 46 -8.77 0.54 -0.46
N THR A 47 -8.84 1.53 -1.33
CA THR A 47 -8.04 2.76 -1.20
C THR A 47 -8.82 3.79 -0.43
N GLN A 48 -8.20 4.32 0.62
CA GLN A 48 -8.71 5.46 1.36
C GLN A 48 -7.75 6.63 1.19
N TYR A 49 -8.32 7.75 0.79
CA TYR A 49 -7.62 9.01 0.60
C TYR A 49 -8.39 10.08 1.35
N ASP A 50 -7.72 10.74 2.30
CA ASP A 50 -8.36 11.72 3.19
C ASP A 50 -8.58 13.10 2.55
N GLY A 51 -8.19 13.28 1.28
CA GLY A 51 -8.49 14.50 0.53
C GLY A 51 -7.61 15.70 0.87
N ASN A 52 -6.60 15.57 1.72
CA ASN A 52 -5.55 16.59 1.78
C ASN A 52 -4.69 16.44 0.52
N ILE A 53 -4.88 17.37 -0.43
CA ILE A 53 -4.14 17.43 -1.71
C ILE A 53 -2.95 18.37 -1.53
N GLY A 54 -2.09 18.07 -0.56
CA GLY A 54 -0.77 18.68 -0.45
C GLY A 54 0.27 17.74 -1.06
N LEU A 55 1.29 18.27 -1.73
CA LEU A 55 2.46 17.47 -2.13
C LEU A 55 3.19 16.83 -0.91
N GLU A 56 2.86 17.26 0.31
CA GLU A 56 3.42 16.77 1.57
C GLU A 56 2.41 16.06 2.48
N SER A 57 1.13 15.98 2.11
CA SER A 57 0.13 15.29 2.93
C SER A 57 0.25 13.79 2.73
N LYS A 58 0.90 13.13 3.69
CA LYS A 58 1.08 11.67 3.72
C LYS A 58 -0.07 10.95 4.43
N ASN A 59 -1.24 10.95 3.81
CA ASN A 59 -2.44 10.28 4.36
C ASN A 59 -3.03 9.28 3.37
N PHE A 60 -2.17 8.61 2.60
CA PHE A 60 -2.58 7.52 1.74
C PHE A 60 -2.62 6.18 2.50
N ARG A 61 -3.80 5.57 2.61
CA ARG A 61 -4.02 4.31 3.30
C ARG A 61 -4.68 3.28 2.39
N LEU A 62 -4.17 2.05 2.44
CA LEU A 62 -4.78 0.89 1.81
C LEU A 62 -5.25 -0.07 2.89
N ASP A 63 -6.56 -0.31 2.93
CA ASP A 63 -7.13 -1.39 3.72
C ASP A 63 -7.25 -2.62 2.83
N VAL A 64 -6.73 -3.74 3.30
CA VAL A 64 -6.62 -4.99 2.55
C VAL A 64 -7.24 -6.11 3.34
N TRP A 65 -8.37 -6.60 2.83
CA TRP A 65 -8.90 -7.89 3.25
C TRP A 65 -8.09 -8.99 2.56
N ALA A 66 -7.54 -9.94 3.31
CA ALA A 66 -6.74 -11.03 2.76
C ALA A 66 -7.19 -12.38 3.31
N GLN A 67 -7.06 -13.43 2.51
CA GLN A 67 -7.35 -14.81 2.90
C GLN A 67 -6.21 -15.75 2.50
N ASP A 68 -5.82 -16.64 3.41
CA ASP A 68 -4.81 -17.67 3.17
C ASP A 68 -5.37 -18.98 2.59
N ASP A 69 -4.50 -19.97 2.44
CA ASP A 69 -4.81 -21.32 1.97
C ASP A 69 -5.66 -22.15 2.94
N LYS A 70 -5.74 -21.74 4.20
CA LYS A 70 -6.53 -22.38 5.27
C LYS A 70 -7.88 -21.69 5.50
N GLY A 71 -8.18 -20.63 4.74
CA GLY A 71 -9.41 -19.85 4.86
C GLY A 71 -9.39 -18.81 6.00
N ARG A 72 -8.27 -18.62 6.70
CA ARG A 72 -8.10 -17.56 7.70
C ARG A 72 -8.12 -16.20 7.02
N ILE A 73 -8.77 -15.23 7.66
CA ILE A 73 -8.96 -13.88 7.15
C ILE A 73 -8.11 -12.91 7.94
N TYR A 74 -7.51 -11.95 7.24
CA TYR A 74 -6.68 -10.90 7.80
C TYR A 74 -7.20 -9.53 7.34
N ASP A 75 -7.21 -8.58 8.27
CA ASP A 75 -7.36 -7.17 7.98
C ASP A 75 -5.96 -6.53 8.02
N ILE A 76 -5.50 -6.07 6.86
CA ILE A 76 -4.15 -5.56 6.69
C ILE A 76 -4.23 -4.09 6.28
N GLU A 77 -3.64 -3.23 7.09
CA GLU A 77 -3.53 -1.80 6.81
C GLU A 77 -2.11 -1.52 6.27
N MET A 78 -2.03 -0.85 5.12
CA MET A 78 -0.76 -0.37 4.53
C MET A 78 -0.79 1.14 4.35
N GLN A 79 0.27 1.82 4.77
CA GLN A 79 0.40 3.27 4.63
C GLN A 79 1.86 3.68 4.43
N THR A 80 2.08 4.78 3.72
CA THR A 80 3.39 5.44 3.65
C THR A 80 3.62 6.27 4.91
N THR A 81 4.87 6.38 5.35
CA THR A 81 5.22 7.13 6.56
C THR A 81 6.07 8.35 6.24
N ASN A 82 6.06 9.34 7.13
CA ASN A 82 6.92 10.53 7.03
C ASN A 82 8.40 10.20 7.19
N MET A 83 8.73 9.05 7.78
CA MET A 83 10.10 8.61 8.00
C MET A 83 10.67 7.93 6.75
N GLN A 84 11.76 8.49 6.21
CA GLN A 84 12.69 7.82 5.29
C GLN A 84 12.04 7.11 4.09
N ASN A 85 10.89 7.60 3.59
CA ASN A 85 10.16 6.96 2.50
C ASN A 85 9.79 5.50 2.79
N ALA A 86 9.51 5.15 4.05
CA ALA A 86 9.12 3.79 4.42
C ALA A 86 7.60 3.57 4.29
N CYS A 87 7.22 2.31 4.05
CA CYS A 87 5.84 1.83 4.16
C CYS A 87 5.71 1.04 5.47
N SER A 88 4.68 1.32 6.27
CA SER A 88 4.30 0.47 7.40
C SER A 88 3.18 -0.47 6.96
N ILE A 89 3.29 -1.74 7.36
CA ILE A 89 2.23 -2.75 7.16
C ILE A 89 1.83 -3.26 8.53
N THR A 90 0.55 -3.13 8.85
CA THR A 90 -0.04 -3.58 10.10
C THR A 90 -1.01 -4.71 9.80
N LEU A 91 -0.77 -5.88 10.38
CA LEU A 91 -1.66 -7.03 10.23
C LEU A 91 -2.48 -7.22 11.50
N ARG A 92 -3.80 -7.38 11.32
CA ARG A 92 -4.75 -7.77 12.36
C ARG A 92 -5.38 -9.09 11.94
N GLY A 93 -5.36 -10.08 12.84
CA GLY A 93 -5.92 -11.42 12.65
C GLY A 93 -7.03 -11.71 13.62
#